data_AF-W1VCJ8-F1
#
_entry.id   AF-W1VCJ8-F1
#
_cell.length_a   1.000
_cell.length_b   1.000
_cell.length_c   1.000
_cell.angle_alpha   90.00
_cell.angle_beta   90.00
_cell.angle_gamma   90.00
#
_symmetry.space_group_name_H-M   'P 1'
#
loop_
_entity.id
_entity.type
_entity.pdbx_description
1 polymer ?
#
loop_
_entity_poly.entity_id
_entity_poly.type
_entity_poly.pdbx_seq_one_letter_code
_entity_poly.pdbx_strand_id
1 'polypeptide(L)'
;MYVNNGYWDTYRTCWPAFNLLLPESSGQMLQGLLQLYRDGGWMGRWSAPGFVNCMVGTSSDVMFADAAAHGVELDEGTAYRSGLRNVLTPPDSEVVGRAGQGRFRFRDWVDTSVPEGLSWCLEGAINDAGLARWAARRART
;
A
#
# COMPACT_ATOMS: atom_id res chain seq x y z
N MET A 1 -4.85 15.89 7.15
CA MET A 1 -3.73 14.97 6.86
C MET A 1 -3.51 14.09 8.07
N TYR A 2 -3.28 12.79 7.87
CA TYR A 2 -2.92 11.84 8.93
C TYR A 2 -1.53 11.27 8.62
N VAL A 3 -0.74 11.00 9.66
CA VAL A 3 0.67 10.55 9.58
C VAL A 3 0.99 9.65 10.79
N ASN A 4 2.25 9.27 11.00
CA ASN A 4 2.72 8.43 12.10
C ASN A 4 2.13 7.01 12.07
N ASN A 5 2.29 6.33 10.93
CA ASN A 5 1.78 5.00 10.70
C ASN A 5 2.76 4.16 9.86
N GLY A 6 3.08 2.96 10.35
CA GLY A 6 3.76 1.92 9.58
C GLY A 6 2.72 0.98 9.00
N TYR A 7 2.53 1.00 7.69
CA TYR A 7 1.46 0.21 7.07
C TYR A 7 1.73 -1.28 7.20
N TRP A 8 3.00 -1.70 7.15
CA TRP A 8 3.43 -3.09 7.31
C TRP A 8 2.96 -3.71 8.64
N ASP A 9 2.92 -2.93 9.72
CA ASP A 9 2.38 -3.37 11.01
C ASP A 9 0.86 -3.39 11.00
N THR A 10 0.26 -2.27 10.60
CA THR A 10 -1.15 -1.96 10.92
C THR A 10 -2.16 -2.58 9.96
N TYR A 11 -1.77 -2.94 8.73
CA TYR A 11 -2.70 -3.52 7.74
C TYR A 11 -3.28 -4.88 8.18
N ARG A 12 -2.58 -5.57 9.08
CA ARG A 12 -2.93 -6.94 9.50
C ARG A 12 -4.14 -6.98 10.43
N THR A 13 -4.29 -5.98 11.29
CA THR A 13 -5.27 -6.01 12.39
C THR A 13 -5.93 -4.67 12.66
N CYS A 14 -5.16 -3.57 12.72
CA CYS A 14 -5.70 -2.25 13.04
C CYS A 14 -6.69 -1.76 11.98
N TRP A 15 -6.29 -1.76 10.71
CA TRP A 15 -7.16 -1.27 9.63
C TRP A 15 -8.41 -2.14 9.41
N PRO A 16 -8.31 -3.48 9.39
CA PRO A 16 -9.50 -4.33 9.40
C PRO A 16 -10.46 -4.02 10.56
N ALA A 17 -9.94 -3.81 11.77
CA ALA A 17 -10.76 -3.45 12.92
C ALA A 17 -11.41 -2.07 12.76
N PHE A 18 -10.69 -1.07 12.23
CA PHE A 18 -11.24 0.26 11.97
C PHE A 18 -12.31 0.23 10.87
N ASN A 19 -12.09 -0.52 9.79
CA ASN A 19 -13.06 -0.68 8.71
C ASN A 19 -14.36 -1.31 9.22
N LEU A 20 -14.26 -2.30 10.11
CA LEU A 20 -15.43 -3.00 10.65
C LEU A 20 -16.16 -2.18 11.73
N LEU A 21 -15.43 -1.59 12.66
CA LEU A 21 -15.99 -1.01 13.89
C LEU A 21 -16.22 0.50 13.79
N LEU A 22 -15.43 1.19 12.97
CA LEU A 22 -15.36 2.66 12.89
C LEU A 22 -15.25 3.13 11.42
N PRO A 23 -16.14 2.72 10.50
CA PRO A 23 -15.97 2.93 9.06
C PRO A 23 -15.85 4.41 8.67
N GLU A 24 -16.62 5.31 9.29
CA GLU A 24 -16.54 6.75 9.01
C GLU A 24 -15.16 7.34 9.40
N SER A 25 -14.69 7.03 10.60
CA SER A 25 -13.35 7.44 11.06
C SER A 25 -12.25 6.81 10.21
N SER A 26 -12.41 5.55 9.81
CA SER A 26 -11.48 4.87 8.91
C SER A 26 -11.36 5.61 7.58
N GLY A 27 -12.49 5.96 6.96
CA GLY A 27 -12.53 6.72 5.71
C GLY A 27 -11.81 8.08 5.83
N GLN A 28 -12.05 8.82 6.91
CA GLN A 28 -11.38 10.10 7.19
C GLN A 28 -9.86 9.93 7.34
N MET A 29 -9.42 8.91 8.09
CA MET A 29 -8.00 8.63 8.30
C MET A 29 -7.31 8.21 7.01
N LEU A 30 -7.91 7.28 6.26
CA LEU A 30 -7.41 6.80 4.98
C LEU A 30 -7.31 7.92 3.95
N GLN A 31 -8.31 8.80 3.86
CA GLN A 31 -8.26 10.00 3.00
C GLN A 31 -7.10 10.93 3.37
N GLY A 32 -6.84 11.12 4.67
CA GLY A 32 -5.74 11.97 5.09
C GLY A 32 -4.36 11.33 4.96
N LEU A 33 -4.25 10.01 4.95
CA LEU A 33 -3.02 9.29 4.57
C LEU A 33 -2.80 9.33 3.05
N LEU A 34 -3.87 9.23 2.26
CA LEU A 34 -3.84 9.32 0.80
C LEU A 34 -3.31 10.68 0.31
N GLN A 35 -3.35 11.71 1.18
CA GLN A 35 -2.75 13.00 0.90
C GLN A 35 -1.23 12.91 0.60
N LEU A 36 -0.50 11.96 1.21
CA LEU A 36 0.92 11.71 0.88
C LEU A 36 1.12 11.36 -0.60
N TYR A 37 0.21 10.57 -1.18
CA TYR A 37 0.25 10.25 -2.60
C TYR A 37 -0.13 11.43 -3.48
N ARG A 38 -1.12 12.22 -3.07
CA ARG A 38 -1.53 13.42 -3.83
C ARG A 38 -0.40 14.45 -3.92
N ASP A 39 0.34 14.65 -2.82
CA ASP A 39 1.39 15.66 -2.75
C ASP A 39 2.76 15.13 -3.23
N GLY A 40 3.08 13.86 -2.93
CA GLY A 40 4.40 13.27 -3.19
C GLY A 40 4.45 12.26 -4.34
N GLY A 41 3.32 11.92 -4.96
CA GLY A 41 3.26 10.95 -6.07
C GLY A 41 3.50 9.49 -5.67
N TRP A 42 3.68 9.21 -4.38
CA TRP A 42 3.89 7.88 -3.81
C TRP A 42 3.12 7.74 -2.50
N MET A 43 2.65 6.53 -2.19
CA MET A 43 2.29 6.21 -0.81
C MET A 43 3.55 6.03 0.01
N GLY A 44 3.51 6.45 1.28
CA GLY A 44 4.50 6.00 2.25
C GLY A 44 4.47 4.49 2.43
N ARG A 45 5.58 3.90 2.88
CA ARG A 45 5.55 2.58 3.54
C ARG A 45 5.40 2.76 5.04
N TRP A 46 6.11 3.76 5.55
CA TRP A 46 6.00 4.30 6.88
C TRP A 46 5.98 5.84 6.79
N SER A 47 5.07 6.49 7.51
CA SER A 47 5.01 7.96 7.61
C SER A 47 5.38 8.44 9.01
N ALA A 48 6.32 9.38 9.16
CA ALA A 48 6.62 10.05 10.45
C ALA A 48 7.36 11.40 10.34
N PRO A 49 6.68 12.53 10.04
CA PRO A 49 5.36 12.62 9.41
C PRO A 49 5.44 12.42 7.88
N GLY A 50 6.62 12.62 7.28
CA GLY A 50 6.89 12.37 5.86
C GLY A 50 7.32 10.93 5.57
N PHE A 51 7.88 10.68 4.39
CA PHE A 51 8.34 9.35 3.97
C PHE A 51 9.53 8.86 4.81
N VAL A 52 9.42 7.66 5.38
CA VAL A 52 10.51 7.00 6.12
C VAL A 52 10.81 5.65 5.49
N ASN A 53 12.10 5.36 5.23
CA ASN A 53 12.57 4.04 4.80
C ASN A 53 12.59 3.08 5.99
N CYS A 54 11.43 2.54 6.35
CA CYS A 54 11.29 1.57 7.43
C CYS A 54 10.32 0.47 7.03
N MET A 55 10.75 -0.79 7.22
CA MET A 55 10.06 -2.05 6.88
C MET A 55 9.74 -2.26 5.41
N VAL A 56 9.67 -3.52 4.98
CA VAL A 56 9.41 -3.92 3.60
C VAL A 56 7.94 -3.76 3.18
N GLY A 57 7.67 -3.94 1.88
CA GLY A 57 6.33 -4.05 1.33
C GLY A 57 5.61 -2.72 1.09
N THR A 58 4.54 -2.76 0.30
CA THR A 58 3.65 -1.61 0.04
C THR A 58 2.27 -1.89 0.60
N SER A 59 2.19 -2.23 1.89
CA SER A 59 0.98 -2.70 2.58
C SER A 59 -0.21 -1.72 2.57
N SER A 60 0.02 -0.47 2.14
CA SER A 60 -1.07 0.45 1.77
C SER A 60 -1.99 -0.14 0.69
N ASP A 61 -1.45 -0.95 -0.22
CA ASP A 61 -2.18 -1.64 -1.28
C ASP A 61 -3.32 -2.51 -0.71
N VAL A 62 -3.01 -3.36 0.28
CA VAL A 62 -4.00 -4.22 0.96
C VAL A 62 -4.90 -3.41 1.88
N MET A 63 -4.33 -2.46 2.61
CA MET A 63 -5.06 -1.58 3.53
C MET A 63 -6.23 -0.87 2.82
N PHE A 64 -5.99 -0.24 1.67
CA PHE A 64 -7.04 0.43 0.92
C PHE A 64 -7.97 -0.57 0.21
N ALA A 65 -7.43 -1.69 -0.29
CA ALA A 65 -8.26 -2.73 -0.90
C ALA A 65 -9.30 -3.30 0.09
N ASP A 66 -8.89 -3.53 1.35
CA ASP A 66 -9.75 -4.01 2.43
C ASP A 66 -10.83 -2.98 2.79
N ALA A 67 -10.46 -1.70 2.92
CA ALA A 67 -11.41 -0.62 3.17
C ALA A 67 -12.48 -0.53 2.08
N ALA A 68 -12.06 -0.59 0.81
CA ALA A 68 -12.98 -0.62 -0.32
C ALA A 68 -13.86 -1.89 -0.33
N ALA A 69 -13.38 -3.03 0.20
CA ALA A 69 -14.18 -4.26 0.28
C ALA A 69 -15.28 -4.17 1.34
N HIS A 70 -15.06 -3.40 2.40
CA HIS A 70 -16.01 -3.16 3.47
C HIS A 70 -16.91 -1.94 3.23
N GLY A 71 -16.85 -1.32 2.05
CA GLY A 71 -17.68 -0.15 1.71
C GLY A 71 -17.32 1.11 2.50
N VAL A 72 -16.07 1.23 2.95
CA VAL A 72 -15.58 2.47 3.57
C VAL A 72 -15.52 3.57 2.52
N GLU A 73 -16.14 4.71 2.81
CA GLU A 73 -16.18 5.86 1.91
C GLU A 73 -14.79 6.54 1.81
N LEU A 74 -14.18 6.48 0.63
CA LEU A 74 -12.93 7.18 0.29
C LEU A 74 -12.79 7.40 -1.22
N ASP A 75 -11.78 8.16 -1.64
CA ASP A 75 -11.41 8.34 -3.06
C ASP A 75 -10.74 7.07 -3.58
N GLU A 76 -11.57 6.07 -3.86
CA GLU A 76 -11.18 4.73 -4.27
C GLU A 76 -10.34 4.75 -5.56
N GLY A 77 -10.64 5.67 -6.48
CA GLY A 77 -9.92 5.81 -7.74
C GLY A 77 -8.48 6.26 -7.53
N THR A 78 -8.25 7.26 -6.67
CA THR A 78 -6.90 7.72 -6.33
C THR A 78 -6.15 6.67 -5.52
N ALA A 79 -6.82 6.01 -4.57
CA ALA A 79 -6.22 4.94 -3.78
C ALA A 79 -5.81 3.73 -4.64
N TYR A 80 -6.63 3.32 -5.61
CA TYR A 80 -6.26 2.24 -6.53
C TYR A 80 -5.09 2.65 -7.44
N ARG A 81 -5.07 3.89 -7.94
CA ARG A 81 -3.94 4.42 -8.73
C ARG A 81 -2.63 4.44 -7.94
N SER A 82 -2.69 4.71 -6.63
CA SER A 82 -1.48 4.70 -5.79
C SER A 82 -0.89 3.29 -5.66
N GLY A 83 -1.74 2.25 -5.58
CA GLY A 83 -1.28 0.86 -5.65
C GLY A 83 -0.70 0.48 -7.02
N LEU A 84 -1.32 0.93 -8.12
CA LEU A 84 -0.74 0.73 -9.45
C LEU A 84 0.62 1.42 -9.59
N ARG A 85 0.81 2.60 -8.99
CA ARG A 85 2.11 3.27 -8.95
C ARG A 85 3.16 2.38 -8.28
N ASN A 86 2.82 1.75 -7.15
CA ASN A 86 3.68 0.81 -6.43
C ASN A 86 4.09 -0.42 -7.24
N VAL A 87 3.26 -0.92 -8.15
CA VAL A 87 3.54 -2.14 -8.95
C VAL A 87 4.20 -1.84 -10.30
N LEU A 88 3.84 -0.73 -10.93
CA LEU A 88 4.21 -0.46 -12.32
C LEU A 88 5.48 0.38 -12.47
N THR A 89 5.86 1.13 -11.44
CA THR A 89 7.01 2.05 -11.51
C THR A 89 8.10 1.60 -10.53
N PRO A 90 9.34 1.38 -10.97
CA PRO A 90 10.48 1.27 -10.06
C PRO A 90 10.64 2.57 -9.24
N PRO A 91 10.91 2.50 -7.93
CA PRO A 91 11.11 3.70 -7.13
C PRO A 91 12.42 4.40 -7.51
N ASP A 92 12.44 5.73 -7.39
CA ASP A 92 13.58 6.61 -7.59
C ASP A 92 14.37 6.89 -6.31
N SER A 93 13.85 6.45 -5.16
CA SER A 93 14.49 6.56 -3.85
C SER A 93 14.13 5.38 -2.96
N GLU A 94 14.94 5.12 -1.95
CA GLU A 94 14.73 3.99 -1.04
C GLU A 94 13.53 4.19 -0.11
N VAL A 95 13.00 5.40 0.06
CA VAL A 95 11.92 5.69 1.02
C VAL A 95 10.51 5.35 0.49
N VAL A 96 10.36 5.00 -0.79
CA VAL A 96 9.08 4.74 -1.46
C VAL A 96 9.10 3.48 -2.33
N GLY A 97 7.92 3.03 -2.75
CA GLY A 97 7.76 1.92 -3.68
C GLY A 97 8.36 0.60 -3.19
N ARG A 98 8.72 -0.28 -4.13
CA ARG A 98 9.20 -1.63 -3.83
C ARG A 98 10.69 -1.77 -4.16
N ALA A 99 11.48 -2.22 -3.19
CA ALA A 99 12.89 -2.51 -3.44
C ALA A 99 13.05 -3.65 -4.46
N GLY A 100 14.07 -3.58 -5.32
CA GLY A 100 14.34 -4.62 -6.33
C GLY A 100 13.37 -4.67 -7.51
N GLN A 101 12.43 -3.72 -7.63
CA GLN A 101 11.36 -3.73 -8.62
C GLN A 101 11.75 -3.74 -10.08
N GLY A 102 12.86 -3.06 -10.42
CA GLY A 102 13.36 -3.08 -11.80
C GLY A 102 13.68 -4.48 -12.31
N ARG A 103 13.99 -5.43 -11.42
CA ARG A 103 14.35 -6.82 -11.77
C ARG A 103 13.26 -7.82 -11.42
N PHE A 104 12.60 -7.69 -10.25
CA PHE A 104 11.66 -8.73 -9.80
C PHE A 104 10.48 -8.88 -10.76
N ARG A 105 10.00 -7.78 -11.38
CA ARG A 105 8.84 -7.81 -12.29
C ARG A 105 9.00 -8.71 -13.52
N PHE A 106 10.22 -9.16 -13.79
CA PHE A 106 10.56 -10.06 -14.90
C PHE A 106 11.02 -11.45 -14.42
N ARG A 107 11.22 -11.62 -13.11
CA ARG A 107 11.75 -12.86 -12.52
C ARG A 107 10.78 -13.53 -11.54
N ASP A 108 9.73 -12.82 -11.11
CA ASP A 108 8.76 -13.23 -10.09
C ASP A 108 9.31 -13.36 -8.66
N TRP A 109 10.58 -13.00 -8.43
CA TRP A 109 11.20 -12.97 -7.11
C TRP A 109 12.21 -11.83 -6.96
N VAL A 110 12.48 -11.44 -5.71
CA VAL A 110 13.44 -10.40 -5.35
C VAL A 110 14.79 -11.03 -5.00
N ASP A 111 15.86 -10.53 -5.62
CA ASP A 111 17.21 -11.08 -5.50
C ASP A 111 17.76 -11.06 -4.07
N THR A 112 18.57 -12.05 -3.70
CA THR A 112 19.31 -12.08 -2.43
C THR A 112 20.30 -10.92 -2.26
N SER A 113 20.67 -10.24 -3.35
CA SER A 113 21.45 -9.00 -3.30
C SER A 113 20.66 -7.81 -2.76
N VAL A 114 19.32 -7.90 -2.69
CA VAL A 114 18.46 -6.90 -2.06
C VAL A 114 18.33 -7.27 -0.58
N PRO A 115 18.68 -6.37 0.35
CA PRO A 115 18.43 -6.59 1.78
C PRO A 115 16.97 -6.98 2.01
N GLU A 116 16.75 -8.02 2.81
CA GLU A 116 15.40 -8.53 3.14
C GLU A 116 14.63 -9.05 1.92
N GLY A 117 15.33 -9.49 0.86
CA GLY A 117 14.73 -9.90 -0.42
C GLY A 117 13.59 -10.92 -0.31
N LEU A 118 13.69 -11.92 0.59
CA LEU A 118 12.59 -12.85 0.85
C LEU A 118 11.33 -12.13 1.35
N SER A 119 11.48 -11.23 2.33
CA SER A 119 10.38 -10.46 2.89
C SER A 119 9.75 -9.54 1.84
N TRP A 120 10.58 -8.89 1.01
CA TRP A 120 10.10 -8.10 -0.13
C TRP A 120 9.31 -8.92 -1.15
N CYS A 121 9.76 -10.14 -1.43
CA CYS A 121 9.08 -11.06 -2.34
C CYS A 121 7.70 -11.45 -1.78
N LEU A 122 7.63 -11.84 -0.51
CA LEU A 122 6.39 -12.27 0.14
C LEU A 122 5.39 -11.12 0.29
N GLU A 123 5.83 -9.96 0.78
CA GLU A 123 4.95 -8.80 0.88
C GLU A 123 4.53 -8.31 -0.50
N GLY A 124 5.41 -8.35 -1.51
CA GLY A 124 5.04 -8.05 -2.91
C GLY A 124 3.87 -8.91 -3.38
N ALA A 125 3.95 -10.23 -3.19
CA ALA A 125 2.90 -11.16 -3.58
C ALA A 125 1.58 -10.93 -2.83
N ILE A 126 1.63 -10.65 -1.51
CA ILE A 126 0.44 -10.32 -0.71
C ILE A 126 -0.23 -9.04 -1.24
N ASN A 127 0.56 -8.01 -1.53
CA ASN A 127 0.06 -6.74 -2.04
C ASN A 127 -0.51 -6.87 -3.46
N ASP A 128 0.12 -7.66 -4.32
CA ASP A 128 -0.39 -7.97 -5.66
C ASP A 128 -1.71 -8.73 -5.61
N ALA A 129 -1.84 -9.69 -4.69
CA ALA A 129 -3.10 -10.38 -4.48
C ALA A 129 -4.21 -9.43 -3.98
N GLY A 130 -3.87 -8.48 -3.12
CA GLY A 130 -4.78 -7.42 -2.66
C GLY A 130 -5.29 -6.56 -3.82
N LEU A 131 -4.39 -6.05 -4.64
CA LEU A 131 -4.72 -5.24 -5.82
C LEU A 131 -5.51 -6.04 -6.86
N ALA A 132 -5.14 -7.29 -7.13
CA ALA A 132 -5.85 -8.15 -8.08
C ALA A 132 -7.31 -8.41 -7.63
N ARG A 133 -7.53 -8.69 -6.34
CA ARG A 133 -8.87 -8.85 -5.77
C ARG A 133 -9.67 -7.54 -5.85
N TRP A 134 -9.02 -6.41 -5.64
CA TRP A 134 -9.66 -5.11 -5.76
C TRP A 134 -10.09 -4.82 -7.21
N ALA A 135 -9.19 -5.04 -8.17
CA ALA A 135 -9.48 -4.90 -9.60
C ALA A 135 -10.65 -5.79 -10.03
N ALA A 136 -10.67 -7.06 -9.59
CA ALA A 136 -11.74 -8.00 -9.92
C ALA A 136 -13.12 -7.58 -9.37
N ARG A 137 -13.17 -6.90 -8.21
CA ARG A 137 -14.41 -6.33 -7.67
C ARG A 137 -14.88 -5.13 -8.50
N ARG A 138 -13.96 -4.22 -8.80
CA ARG A 138 -14.25 -3.01 -9.61
C ARG A 138 -14.70 -3.32 -11.03
N ALA A 139 -14.27 -4.45 -11.60
CA ALA A 139 -14.69 -4.87 -12.93
C ALA A 139 -16.13 -5.42 -12.99
N ARG A 140 -16.77 -5.69 -11.84
CA ARG A 140 -18.14 -6.23 -11.75
C ARG A 140 -19.21 -5.17 -11.49
N THR A 141 -18.79 -3.93 -11.20
CA THR A 141 -19.62 -2.77 -10.87
C THR A 141 -19.58 -1.77 -12.01
#